data_AF-A0A100WD12-F1
#
_entry.id   AF-A0A100WD12-F1
#
_cell.length_a   1.000
_cell.length_b   1.000
_cell.length_c   1.000
_cell.angle_alpha   90.00
_cell.angle_beta   90.00
_cell.angle_gamma   90.00
#
_symmetry.space_group_name_H-M   'P 1'
#
loop_
_entity.id
_entity.type
_entity.pdbx_description
1 polymer ?
#
loop_
_entity_poly.entity_id
_entity_poly.type
_entity_poly.pdbx_seq_one_letter_code
_entity_poly.pdbx_strand_id
1 'polypeptide(L)'
;MNMYTPDEPDPVESQTDWAPLIRTYSLEEVAALVLSPDDIPNGVRWLNDQIRAGKVSAYKAVRRWRMTHADVEDLIERRRNNVRPSSSKRVAVAEQESDPDAPIINGKPYGGMTRRSWLYHTRAEIPGTTQYARRYGRRHPSPQPPPPSPISYKMVKPESEAVIFNMPPLTEPQIELLERVRREREVVVDGDARKVVESLVRRNLIAYEVRGNRGDYRFTLRPM
;
A
#
# COMPACT_ATOMS: atom_id res chain seq x y z
N MET A 1 83.48 9.78 -22.47
CA MET A 1 82.42 10.21 -23.39
C MET A 1 81.22 9.33 -23.09
N ASN A 2 80.45 9.69 -22.07
CA ASN A 2 79.30 8.91 -21.62
C ASN A 2 78.06 9.54 -22.24
N MET A 3 77.35 8.73 -23.03
CA MET A 3 76.10 9.05 -23.68
C MET A 3 75.01 9.22 -22.62
N TYR A 4 74.35 10.38 -22.62
CA TYR A 4 73.17 10.65 -21.81
C TYR A 4 71.95 10.14 -22.57
N THR A 5 71.36 9.02 -22.12
CA THR A 5 70.07 8.53 -22.61
C THR A 5 68.98 9.34 -21.89
N PRO A 6 68.16 10.14 -22.59
CA PRO A 6 67.08 10.86 -21.94
C PRO A 6 66.01 9.87 -21.47
N ASP A 7 65.72 9.99 -20.17
CA ASP A 7 64.68 9.30 -19.41
C ASP A 7 63.34 9.37 -20.15
N GLU A 8 62.79 8.22 -20.46
CA GLU A 8 61.47 8.04 -21.06
C GLU A 8 60.43 8.37 -19.97
N PRO A 9 59.52 9.34 -20.15
CA PRO A 9 58.57 9.67 -19.11
C PRO A 9 57.61 8.50 -18.93
N ASP A 10 57.59 7.94 -17.72
CA ASP A 10 56.65 6.89 -17.31
C ASP A 10 55.21 7.26 -17.73
N PRO A 11 54.42 6.31 -18.26
CA PRO A 11 53.02 6.56 -18.57
C PRO A 11 52.30 6.90 -17.28
N VAL A 12 51.82 8.13 -17.19
CA VAL A 12 50.96 8.60 -16.10
C VAL A 12 49.67 7.79 -16.15
N GLU A 13 49.64 6.66 -15.43
CA GLU A 13 48.44 5.91 -15.14
C GLU A 13 47.46 6.91 -14.53
N SER A 14 46.46 7.27 -15.34
CA SER A 14 45.42 8.21 -15.00
C SER A 14 44.53 7.54 -13.96
N GLN A 15 44.99 7.57 -12.72
CA GLN A 15 44.30 7.12 -11.51
C GLN A 15 43.13 8.09 -11.27
N THR A 16 42.10 7.93 -12.09
CA THR A 16 40.87 8.70 -12.04
C THR A 16 40.04 8.16 -10.89
N ASP A 17 39.92 8.97 -9.83
CA ASP A 17 38.80 9.05 -8.90
C ASP A 17 38.12 7.72 -8.52
N TRP A 18 38.67 7.07 -7.49
CA TRP A 18 38.13 5.90 -6.78
C TRP A 18 36.90 6.22 -5.92
N ALA A 19 36.08 7.19 -6.31
CA ALA A 19 34.74 7.33 -5.75
C ALA A 19 33.93 6.10 -6.22
N PRO A 20 33.39 5.26 -5.33
CA PRO A 20 32.61 4.10 -5.74
C PRO A 20 31.41 4.59 -6.52
N LEU A 21 31.42 4.39 -7.84
CA LEU A 21 30.33 4.73 -8.73
C LEU A 21 29.11 3.91 -8.27
N ILE A 22 28.21 4.53 -7.51
CA ILE A 22 27.01 3.84 -6.99
C ILE A 22 26.16 3.44 -8.20
N ARG A 23 26.22 2.16 -8.55
CA ARG A 23 25.45 1.61 -9.67
C ARG A 23 23.99 1.51 -9.25
N THR A 24 23.13 2.11 -10.08
CA THR A 24 21.69 2.11 -9.86
C THR A 24 21.00 1.53 -11.09
N TYR A 25 20.06 0.64 -10.86
CA TYR A 25 19.33 -0.10 -11.87
C TYR A 25 17.89 0.40 -11.94
N SER A 26 17.37 0.49 -13.16
CA SER A 26 15.93 0.66 -13.40
C SER A 26 15.18 -0.65 -13.13
N LEU A 27 13.87 -0.58 -12.88
CA LEU A 27 13.06 -1.78 -12.67
C LEU A 27 13.02 -2.71 -13.90
N GLU A 28 13.15 -2.15 -15.10
CA GLU A 28 13.21 -2.92 -16.35
C GLU A 28 14.49 -3.75 -16.41
N GLU A 29 15.63 -3.14 -16.08
CA GLU A 29 16.92 -3.83 -16.00
C GLU A 29 16.91 -4.89 -14.90
N VAL A 30 16.42 -4.57 -13.70
CA VAL A 30 16.34 -5.55 -12.60
C VAL A 30 15.41 -6.70 -12.96
N ALA A 31 14.28 -6.43 -13.62
CA ALA A 31 13.38 -7.48 -14.09
C ALA A 31 14.09 -8.40 -15.08
N ALA A 32 14.83 -7.86 -16.05
CA ALA A 32 15.58 -8.67 -17.01
C ALA A 32 16.74 -9.46 -16.37
N LEU A 33 17.38 -8.93 -15.33
CA LEU A 33 18.52 -9.56 -14.66
C LEU A 33 18.13 -10.67 -13.68
N VAL A 34 17.06 -10.47 -12.92
CA VAL A 34 16.72 -11.34 -11.77
C VAL A 34 15.50 -12.21 -12.04
N LEU A 35 14.58 -11.76 -12.89
CA LEU A 35 13.30 -12.43 -13.11
C LEU A 35 13.29 -13.03 -14.52
N SER A 36 13.31 -14.36 -14.59
CA SER A 36 13.05 -15.05 -15.86
C SER A 36 11.64 -14.69 -16.35
N PRO A 37 11.48 -14.27 -17.62
CA PRO A 37 10.17 -13.86 -18.16
C PRO A 37 9.15 -15.00 -18.13
N ASP A 38 9.60 -16.25 -18.14
CA ASP A 38 8.75 -17.44 -18.11
C ASP A 38 8.07 -17.65 -16.75
N ASP A 39 8.71 -17.27 -15.64
CA ASP A 39 8.17 -17.46 -14.30
C ASP A 39 7.16 -16.36 -13.92
N ILE A 40 7.37 -15.14 -14.41
CA ILE A 40 6.59 -13.96 -14.02
C ILE A 40 6.27 -13.10 -15.25
N PRO A 41 5.07 -13.26 -15.84
CA PRO A 41 4.63 -12.39 -16.92
C PRO A 41 4.43 -10.98 -16.35
N ASN A 42 5.28 -10.03 -16.80
CA ASN A 42 5.38 -8.63 -16.34
C ASN A 42 6.16 -8.41 -15.03
N GLY A 43 7.44 -8.79 -15.01
CA GLY A 43 8.36 -8.57 -13.88
C GLY A 43 8.40 -7.13 -13.35
N VAL A 44 8.29 -6.10 -14.19
CA VAL A 44 8.28 -4.67 -13.77
C VAL A 44 7.06 -4.33 -12.93
N ARG A 45 5.88 -4.83 -13.31
CA ARG A 45 4.65 -4.60 -12.53
C ARG A 45 4.73 -5.35 -11.21
N TRP A 46 5.19 -6.59 -11.25
CA TRP A 46 5.42 -7.39 -10.05
C TRP A 46 6.37 -6.71 -9.06
N LEU A 47 7.50 -6.15 -9.54
CA LEU A 47 8.45 -5.38 -8.72
C LEU A 47 7.81 -4.14 -8.10
N ASN A 48 7.04 -3.37 -8.88
CA ASN A 48 6.31 -2.21 -8.35
C ASN A 48 5.36 -2.60 -7.20
N ASP A 49 4.65 -3.71 -7.34
CA ASP A 49 3.73 -4.19 -6.31
C ASP A 49 4.48 -4.63 -5.04
N GLN A 50 5.65 -5.25 -5.15
CA GLN A 50 6.47 -5.59 -3.99
C GLN A 50 7.03 -4.36 -3.27
N ILE A 51 7.49 -3.35 -4.02
CA ILE A 51 7.98 -2.08 -3.46
C ILE A 51 6.84 -1.37 -2.72
N ARG A 52 5.65 -1.28 -3.32
CA ARG A 52 4.46 -0.69 -2.68
C ARG A 52 4.01 -1.44 -1.44
N ALA A 53 4.19 -2.76 -1.41
CA ALA A 53 3.92 -3.60 -0.24
C ALA A 53 5.01 -3.49 0.84
N GLY A 54 6.10 -2.74 0.62
CA GLY A 54 7.22 -2.61 1.55
C GLY A 54 8.07 -3.88 1.68
N LYS A 55 7.95 -4.81 0.73
CA LYS A 55 8.64 -6.11 0.76
C LYS A 55 10.03 -6.08 0.12
N VAL A 56 10.30 -5.07 -0.71
CA VAL A 56 11.56 -4.91 -1.44
C VAL A 56 11.98 -3.45 -1.30
N SER A 57 13.26 -3.24 -1.02
CA SER A 57 13.87 -1.91 -0.88
C SER A 57 14.13 -1.29 -2.26
N ALA A 58 13.75 -0.04 -2.44
CA ALA A 58 14.04 0.76 -3.62
C ALA A 58 13.91 2.24 -3.25
N TYR A 59 14.59 3.12 -3.97
CA TYR A 59 14.42 4.56 -3.80
C TYR A 59 13.68 5.16 -4.99
N LYS A 60 12.92 6.23 -4.72
CA LYS A 60 12.13 6.91 -5.74
C LYS A 60 12.92 8.05 -6.35
N ALA A 61 13.34 7.89 -7.60
CA ALA A 61 13.97 8.94 -8.40
C ALA A 61 12.91 9.64 -9.27
N VAL A 62 12.43 10.80 -8.80
CA VAL A 62 11.40 11.60 -9.49
C VAL A 62 10.09 10.81 -9.68
N ARG A 63 9.85 10.28 -10.88
CA ARG A 63 8.64 9.53 -11.25
C ARG A 63 8.87 8.02 -11.36
N ARG A 64 10.10 7.55 -11.20
CA ARG A 64 10.47 6.14 -11.39
C ARG A 64 11.14 5.59 -10.14
N TRP A 65 10.92 4.31 -9.88
CA TRP A 65 11.67 3.59 -8.84
C TRP A 65 13.02 3.15 -9.41
N ARG A 66 14.05 3.22 -8.58
CA ARG A 66 15.39 2.74 -8.86
C ARG A 66 15.89 1.89 -7.70
N MET A 67 16.68 0.87 -8.04
CA MET A 67 17.28 -0.04 -7.08
C MET A 67 18.79 0.15 -7.12
N THR A 68 19.42 0.22 -5.96
CA THR A 68 20.88 0.14 -5.86
C THR A 68 21.33 -1.31 -6.04
N HIS A 69 22.63 -1.54 -6.21
CA HIS A 69 23.17 -2.90 -6.25
C HIS A 69 22.82 -3.70 -4.98
N ALA A 70 22.95 -3.07 -3.81
CA ALA A 70 22.59 -3.68 -2.52
C ALA A 70 21.11 -4.07 -2.43
N ASP A 71 20.20 -3.25 -2.98
CA ASP A 71 18.76 -3.58 -3.02
C ASP A 71 18.47 -4.80 -3.90
N VAL A 72 19.23 -4.96 -5.00
CA VAL A 72 19.10 -6.11 -5.90
C VAL A 72 19.65 -7.38 -5.24
N GLU A 73 20.77 -7.28 -4.52
CA GLU A 73 21.32 -8.39 -3.74
C GLU A 73 20.34 -8.84 -2.64
N ASP A 74 19.77 -7.91 -1.86
CA ASP A 74 18.75 -8.20 -0.85
C ASP A 74 17.49 -8.84 -1.48
N LEU A 75 17.06 -8.37 -2.65
CA LEU A 75 15.97 -8.99 -3.41
C LEU A 75 16.29 -10.46 -3.76
N ILE A 76 17.51 -10.72 -4.24
CA ILE A 76 17.97 -12.08 -4.56
C ILE A 76 18.04 -12.92 -3.30
N GLU A 77 18.58 -12.40 -2.19
CA GLU A 77 18.69 -13.12 -0.92
C GLU A 77 17.34 -13.49 -0.34
N ARG A 78 16.36 -12.58 -0.35
CA ARG A 78 14.99 -12.87 0.12
C ARG A 78 14.28 -13.92 -0.72
N ARG A 79 14.61 -13.99 -2.02
CA ARG A 79 14.05 -14.98 -2.96
C ARG A 79 14.86 -16.27 -3.02
N ARG A 80 16.14 -16.26 -2.63
CA ARG A 80 16.93 -17.46 -2.43
C ARG A 80 16.21 -18.26 -1.37
N ASN A 81 15.62 -19.34 -1.84
CA ASN A 81 14.72 -20.17 -1.08
C ASN A 81 15.43 -20.59 0.21
N ASN A 82 14.95 -20.11 1.37
CA ASN A 82 15.22 -20.70 2.68
C ASN A 82 14.48 -22.04 2.78
N VAL A 83 14.59 -22.88 1.75
CA VAL A 83 14.33 -24.30 1.85
C VAL A 83 15.45 -24.82 2.73
N ARG A 84 15.21 -24.79 4.05
CA ARG A 84 15.68 -25.92 4.86
C ARG A 84 15.28 -27.15 4.06
N PRO A 85 16.21 -28.03 3.67
CA PRO A 85 15.81 -29.29 3.06
C PRO A 85 14.76 -29.88 3.98
N SER A 86 13.56 -30.08 3.44
CA SER A 86 12.47 -30.73 4.16
C SER A 86 12.95 -32.15 4.48
N SER A 87 13.64 -32.30 5.61
CA SER A 87 13.95 -33.60 6.20
C SER A 87 12.69 -34.30 6.69
N SER A 88 11.51 -33.67 6.57
CA SER A 88 10.23 -34.33 6.74
C SER A 88 9.78 -35.09 5.49
N LYS A 89 10.60 -36.05 5.03
CA LYS A 89 10.02 -37.35 4.68
C LYS A 89 9.60 -37.95 6.02
N ARG A 90 8.40 -37.57 6.48
CA ARG A 90 7.78 -38.16 7.68
C ARG A 90 7.64 -39.65 7.39
N VAL A 91 8.63 -40.41 7.86
CA VAL A 91 8.41 -41.76 8.33
C VAL A 91 7.26 -41.63 9.31
N ALA A 92 6.14 -42.28 9.01
CA ALA A 92 5.04 -42.46 9.93
C ALA A 92 5.55 -43.35 11.07
N VAL A 93 6.34 -42.79 11.99
CA VAL A 93 6.52 -43.37 13.31
C VAL A 93 5.36 -42.83 14.11
N ALA A 94 4.31 -43.66 14.19
CA ALA A 94 3.24 -43.52 15.14
C ALA A 94 3.81 -43.76 16.55
N GLU A 95 4.54 -42.78 17.10
CA GLU A 95 4.66 -42.64 18.54
C GLU A 95 3.36 -42.00 19.01
N GLN A 96 2.42 -42.89 19.26
CA GLN A 96 1.16 -42.65 19.92
C GLN A 96 1.48 -42.22 21.36
N GLU A 97 1.70 -40.91 21.57
CA GLU A 97 1.48 -40.29 22.88
C GLU A 97 0.05 -40.65 23.28
N SER A 98 -0.05 -41.69 24.07
CA SER A 98 -1.29 -42.25 24.57
C SER A 98 -1.75 -41.30 25.65
N ASP A 99 -2.52 -40.28 25.26
CA ASP A 99 -3.25 -39.43 26.20
C ASP A 99 -4.17 -40.38 27.00
N PRO A 100 -3.85 -40.70 28.26
CA PRO A 100 -4.51 -41.79 29.00
C PRO A 100 -5.99 -41.48 29.27
N ASP A 101 -6.36 -40.20 29.18
CA ASP A 101 -7.71 -39.69 29.39
C ASP A 101 -8.48 -39.50 28.06
N ALA A 102 -7.94 -39.96 26.93
CA ALA A 102 -8.60 -39.81 25.64
C ALA A 102 -9.89 -40.66 25.57
N PRO A 103 -11.04 -40.06 25.21
CA PRO A 103 -12.27 -40.82 25.03
C PRO A 103 -12.12 -41.81 23.87
N ILE A 104 -12.39 -43.08 24.16
CA ILE A 104 -12.39 -44.15 23.17
C ILE A 104 -13.75 -44.18 22.48
N ILE A 105 -13.77 -43.87 21.19
CA ILE A 105 -14.97 -43.89 20.35
C ILE A 105 -14.72 -44.93 19.25
N ASN A 106 -15.59 -45.93 19.13
CA ASN A 106 -15.43 -47.05 18.18
C ASN A 106 -14.07 -47.77 18.29
N GLY A 107 -13.59 -47.97 19.51
CA GLY A 107 -12.32 -48.66 19.78
C GLY A 107 -11.06 -47.87 19.44
N LYS A 108 -11.18 -46.58 19.08
CA LYS A 108 -10.04 -45.70 18.77
C LYS A 108 -10.08 -44.42 19.63
N PRO A 109 -8.93 -43.90 20.09
CA PRO A 109 -8.90 -42.60 20.78
C PRO A 109 -9.45 -41.53 19.84
N TYR A 110 -10.35 -40.70 20.37
CA TYR A 110 -10.99 -39.60 19.64
C TYR A 110 -11.75 -40.04 18.36
N GLY A 111 -12.12 -41.33 18.23
CA GLY A 111 -12.77 -41.86 17.03
C GLY A 111 -11.84 -41.95 15.80
N GLY A 112 -10.52 -41.97 16.03
CA GLY A 112 -9.51 -41.96 14.95
C GLY A 112 -9.15 -40.55 14.44
N MET A 113 -9.67 -39.50 15.08
CA MET A 113 -9.28 -38.12 14.81
C MET A 113 -8.09 -37.70 15.67
N THR A 114 -7.40 -36.64 15.26
CA THR A 114 -6.40 -36.01 16.15
C THR A 114 -7.11 -35.30 17.31
N ARG A 115 -6.45 -35.20 18.47
CA ARG A 115 -6.95 -34.47 19.66
C ARG A 115 -7.47 -33.07 19.33
N ARG A 116 -6.74 -32.32 18.49
CA ARG A 116 -7.13 -30.97 18.07
C ARG A 116 -8.42 -30.96 17.23
N SER A 117 -8.57 -31.92 16.33
CA SER A 117 -9.76 -32.06 15.49
C SER A 117 -10.97 -32.47 16.32
N TRP A 118 -10.77 -33.40 17.27
CA TRP A 118 -11.81 -33.81 18.19
C TRP A 118 -12.29 -32.64 19.06
N LEU A 119 -11.37 -31.92 19.72
CA LEU A 119 -11.71 -30.73 20.50
C LEU A 119 -12.45 -29.65 19.68
N TYR A 120 -12.10 -29.49 18.40
CA TYR A 120 -12.81 -28.60 17.50
C TYR A 120 -14.26 -29.05 17.28
N HIS A 121 -14.49 -30.34 17.01
CA HIS A 121 -15.84 -30.89 16.85
C HIS A 121 -16.65 -30.83 18.14
N THR A 122 -16.06 -31.18 19.29
CA THR A 122 -16.71 -31.10 20.60
C THR A 122 -17.12 -29.66 20.93
N ARG A 123 -16.27 -28.66 20.66
CA ARG A 123 -16.62 -27.25 20.88
C ARG A 123 -17.73 -26.76 19.96
N ALA A 124 -17.78 -27.27 18.73
CA ALA A 124 -18.83 -26.94 17.77
C ALA A 124 -20.21 -27.53 18.15
N GLU A 125 -20.28 -28.43 19.13
CA GLU A 125 -21.52 -29.00 19.67
C GLU A 125 -22.04 -28.27 20.93
N ILE A 126 -21.25 -27.36 21.51
CA ILE A 126 -21.64 -26.57 22.69
C ILE A 126 -22.53 -25.38 22.26
N PRO A 127 -23.80 -25.31 22.73
CA PRO A 127 -24.70 -24.19 22.44
C PRO A 127 -24.10 -22.84 22.88
N GLY A 128 -24.27 -21.81 22.05
CA GLY A 128 -23.79 -20.45 22.33
C GLY A 128 -22.36 -20.14 21.84
N THR A 129 -21.61 -21.13 21.36
CA THR A 129 -20.32 -20.86 20.69
C THR A 129 -20.52 -20.38 19.26
N THR A 130 -19.58 -19.57 18.74
CA THR A 130 -19.58 -19.12 17.34
C THR A 130 -19.57 -20.30 16.35
N GLN A 131 -18.90 -21.40 16.72
CA GLN A 131 -18.80 -22.60 15.90
C GLN A 131 -20.14 -23.36 15.84
N TYR A 132 -20.83 -23.51 16.98
CA TYR A 132 -22.18 -24.08 17.04
C TYR A 132 -23.18 -23.25 16.23
N ALA A 133 -23.18 -21.93 16.38
CA ALA A 133 -24.07 -21.03 15.65
C ALA A 133 -23.88 -21.11 14.13
N ARG A 134 -22.63 -21.24 13.66
CA ARG A 134 -22.30 -21.46 12.24
C ARG A 134 -22.79 -22.80 11.71
N ARG A 135 -22.68 -23.88 12.50
CA ARG A 135 -23.00 -25.24 12.09
C ARG A 135 -24.51 -25.52 12.06
N TYR A 136 -25.26 -24.99 13.04
CA TYR A 136 -26.70 -25.26 13.22
C TYR A 136 -27.60 -24.09 12.79
N GLY A 137 -27.12 -23.20 11.91
CA GLY A 137 -27.98 -22.31 11.13
C GLY A 137 -28.52 -21.07 11.83
N ARG A 138 -28.18 -20.80 13.10
CA ARG A 138 -28.37 -19.44 13.66
C ARG A 138 -27.24 -18.56 13.17
N ARG A 139 -27.33 -18.13 11.90
CA ARG A 139 -26.63 -16.93 11.46
C ARG A 139 -27.09 -15.82 12.42
N HIS A 140 -26.22 -15.40 13.34
CA HIS A 140 -26.42 -14.09 13.94
C HIS A 140 -26.68 -13.12 12.79
N PRO A 141 -27.72 -12.27 12.84
CA PRO A 141 -27.85 -11.22 11.85
C PRO A 141 -26.49 -10.54 11.83
N SER A 142 -25.84 -10.52 10.65
CA SER A 142 -24.59 -9.77 10.52
C SER A 142 -24.86 -8.42 11.17
N PRO A 143 -24.02 -7.95 12.11
CA PRO A 143 -24.16 -6.59 12.59
C PRO A 143 -24.28 -5.74 11.33
N GLN A 144 -25.39 -5.00 11.22
CA GLN A 144 -25.63 -4.17 10.04
C GLN A 144 -24.32 -3.43 9.79
N PRO A 145 -23.82 -3.40 8.54
CA PRO A 145 -22.63 -2.63 8.26
C PRO A 145 -22.87 -1.25 8.89
N PRO A 146 -21.93 -0.73 9.70
CA PRO A 146 -22.13 0.56 10.32
C PRO A 146 -22.58 1.52 9.24
N PRO A 147 -23.58 2.39 9.50
CA PRO A 147 -24.01 3.37 8.52
C PRO A 147 -22.75 4.01 7.95
N PRO A 148 -22.64 4.18 6.61
CA PRO A 148 -21.44 4.71 5.99
C PRO A 148 -21.04 5.94 6.79
N SER A 149 -19.85 5.92 7.38
CA SER A 149 -19.41 7.01 8.24
C SER A 149 -19.64 8.31 7.47
N PRO A 150 -20.26 9.33 8.09
CA PRO A 150 -20.50 10.60 7.41
C PRO A 150 -19.18 11.01 6.77
N ILE A 151 -19.20 11.13 5.45
CA ILE A 151 -18.01 11.32 4.63
C ILE A 151 -17.25 12.48 5.24
N SER A 152 -15.98 12.25 5.59
CA SER A 152 -15.13 13.20 6.31
C SER A 152 -14.71 14.38 5.42
N TYR A 153 -15.66 15.02 4.76
CA TYR A 153 -15.43 16.28 4.08
C TYR A 153 -15.19 17.34 5.16
N LYS A 154 -13.93 17.77 5.29
CA LYS A 154 -13.56 18.85 6.20
C LYS A 154 -14.09 20.15 5.63
N MET A 155 -15.15 20.69 6.23
CA MET A 155 -15.71 21.97 5.85
C MET A 155 -14.66 23.07 6.00
N VAL A 156 -14.47 23.86 4.94
CA VAL A 156 -13.52 24.98 4.94
C VAL A 156 -14.21 26.18 5.58
N LYS A 157 -13.55 26.79 6.56
CA LYS A 157 -14.00 28.02 7.22
C LYS A 157 -13.32 29.23 6.56
N PRO A 158 -13.94 30.42 6.59
CA PRO A 158 -13.26 31.65 6.17
C PRO A 158 -12.00 31.88 7.02
N GLU A 159 -10.95 32.40 6.38
CA GLU A 159 -9.70 32.80 7.04
C GLU A 159 -9.88 34.16 7.72
N SER A 160 -8.92 34.58 8.54
CA SER A 160 -8.94 35.92 9.14
C SER A 160 -8.67 37.01 8.10
N GLU A 161 -9.20 38.22 8.34
CA GLU A 161 -9.06 39.37 7.42
C GLU A 161 -7.59 39.69 7.09
N ALA A 162 -6.69 39.58 8.08
CA ALA A 162 -5.26 39.79 7.89
C ALA A 162 -4.63 38.78 6.91
N VAL A 163 -5.12 37.53 6.91
CA VAL A 163 -4.67 36.50 5.96
C VAL A 163 -5.27 36.76 4.58
N ILE A 164 -6.55 37.13 4.51
CA ILE A 164 -7.25 37.45 3.26
C ILE A 164 -6.56 38.60 2.52
N PHE A 165 -6.15 39.65 3.23
CA PHE A 165 -5.46 40.80 2.64
C PHE A 165 -4.13 40.42 1.96
N ASN A 166 -3.43 39.41 2.48
CA ASN A 166 -2.15 38.94 1.95
C ASN A 166 -2.31 37.85 0.88
N MET A 167 -3.53 37.47 0.50
CA MET A 167 -3.75 36.49 -0.55
C MET A 167 -3.48 37.07 -1.94
N PRO A 168 -3.03 36.24 -2.90
CA PRO A 168 -2.90 36.67 -4.29
C PRO A 168 -4.23 37.18 -4.87
N PRO A 169 -4.24 37.95 -5.96
CA PRO A 169 -5.48 38.35 -6.62
C PRO A 169 -6.30 37.12 -7.08
N LEU A 170 -7.59 37.31 -7.32
CA LEU A 170 -8.47 36.25 -7.83
C LEU A 170 -8.03 35.83 -9.24
N THR A 171 -8.04 34.54 -9.51
CA THR A 171 -7.80 34.02 -10.87
C THR A 171 -9.06 34.17 -11.74
N GLU A 172 -8.91 34.18 -13.06
CA GLU A 172 -10.04 34.23 -14.01
C GLU A 172 -11.18 33.24 -13.69
N PRO A 173 -10.94 31.93 -13.45
CA PRO A 173 -12.03 31.00 -13.11
C PRO A 173 -12.69 31.29 -11.75
N GLN A 174 -11.98 31.93 -10.82
CA GLN A 174 -12.55 32.36 -9.55
C GLN A 174 -13.48 33.56 -9.75
N ILE A 175 -13.09 34.50 -10.61
CA ILE A 175 -13.90 35.68 -10.96
C ILE A 175 -15.16 35.23 -11.70
N GLU A 176 -15.03 34.37 -12.70
CA GLU A 176 -16.17 33.86 -13.47
C GLU A 176 -17.18 33.14 -12.58
N LEU A 177 -16.70 32.26 -11.67
CA LEU A 177 -17.58 31.56 -10.74
C LEU A 177 -18.25 32.52 -9.76
N LEU A 178 -17.51 33.51 -9.24
CA LEU A 178 -18.06 34.50 -8.32
C LEU A 178 -19.16 35.34 -8.98
N GLU A 179 -18.91 35.83 -10.20
CA GLU A 179 -19.90 36.60 -10.96
C GLU A 179 -21.12 35.75 -11.30
N ARG A 180 -20.91 34.47 -11.64
CA ARG A 180 -22.01 33.52 -11.83
C ARG A 180 -22.85 33.35 -10.57
N VAL A 181 -22.22 33.17 -9.40
CA VAL A 181 -22.92 33.05 -8.11
C VAL A 181 -23.68 34.34 -7.76
N ARG A 182 -23.09 35.52 -8.03
CA ARG A 182 -23.76 36.82 -7.83
C ARG A 182 -25.00 36.96 -8.71
N ARG A 183 -24.92 36.51 -9.97
CA ARG A 183 -26.02 36.57 -10.93
C ARG A 183 -27.14 35.58 -10.61
N GLU A 184 -26.78 34.33 -10.30
CA GLU A 184 -27.74 33.21 -10.16
C GLU A 184 -28.22 33.01 -8.71
N ARG A 185 -27.56 33.63 -7.71
CA ARG A 185 -27.76 33.51 -6.25
C ARG A 185 -27.54 32.11 -5.67
N GLU A 186 -27.77 31.07 -6.45
CA GLU A 186 -27.52 29.69 -6.08
C GLU A 186 -26.97 28.93 -7.29
N VAL A 187 -25.76 28.39 -7.16
CA VAL A 187 -25.07 27.69 -8.25
C VAL A 187 -24.62 26.33 -7.76
N VAL A 188 -24.92 25.28 -8.53
CA VAL A 188 -24.42 23.92 -8.26
C VAL A 188 -23.22 23.65 -9.15
N VAL A 189 -22.13 23.20 -8.55
CA VAL A 189 -20.88 22.89 -9.25
C VAL A 189 -20.36 21.51 -8.85
N ASP A 190 -19.76 20.81 -9.80
CA ASP A 190 -19.19 19.48 -9.60
C ASP A 190 -17.85 19.49 -8.84
N GLY A 191 -17.41 18.29 -8.45
CA GLY A 191 -16.21 18.01 -7.66
C GLY A 191 -14.93 18.63 -8.19
N ASP A 192 -14.82 18.80 -9.50
CA ASP A 192 -13.62 19.32 -10.18
C ASP A 192 -13.33 20.78 -9.82
N ALA A 193 -14.37 21.57 -9.52
CA ALA A 193 -14.24 22.96 -9.12
C ALA A 193 -13.90 23.15 -7.64
N ARG A 194 -13.67 22.08 -6.89
CA ARG A 194 -13.45 22.10 -5.43
C ARG A 194 -12.43 23.14 -4.98
N LYS A 195 -11.27 23.22 -5.63
CA LYS A 195 -10.20 24.16 -5.25
C LYS A 195 -10.61 25.62 -5.43
N VAL A 196 -11.41 25.90 -6.46
CA VAL A 196 -11.94 27.24 -6.76
C VAL A 196 -12.93 27.64 -5.68
N VAL A 197 -13.88 26.75 -5.36
CA VAL A 197 -14.87 26.93 -4.28
C VAL A 197 -14.17 27.18 -2.94
N GLU A 198 -13.26 26.29 -2.54
CA GLU A 198 -12.54 26.42 -1.27
C GLU A 198 -11.75 27.74 -1.18
N SER A 199 -11.16 28.21 -2.29
CA SER A 199 -10.43 29.48 -2.31
C SER A 199 -11.35 30.69 -2.13
N LEU A 200 -12.55 30.68 -2.73
CA LEU A 200 -13.53 31.76 -2.56
C LEU A 200 -14.12 31.78 -1.14
N VAL A 201 -14.33 30.60 -0.55
CA VAL A 201 -14.79 30.48 0.84
C VAL A 201 -13.75 30.98 1.84
N ARG A 202 -12.47 30.67 1.64
CA ARG A 202 -11.39 31.17 2.50
C ARG A 202 -11.31 32.69 2.50
N ARG A 203 -11.65 33.33 1.38
CA ARG A 203 -11.74 34.79 1.23
C ARG A 203 -13.06 35.38 1.73
N ASN A 204 -13.93 34.56 2.32
CA ASN A 204 -15.24 34.95 2.82
C ASN A 204 -16.15 35.57 1.73
N LEU A 205 -16.05 35.12 0.47
CA LEU A 205 -16.83 35.65 -0.65
C LEU A 205 -18.09 34.85 -0.95
N ILE A 206 -18.12 33.57 -0.57
CA ILE A 206 -19.25 32.66 -0.79
C ILE A 206 -19.41 31.70 0.39
N ALA A 207 -20.65 31.25 0.61
CA ALA A 207 -20.99 30.12 1.46
C ALA A 207 -21.25 28.89 0.57
N TYR A 208 -21.05 27.68 1.11
CA TYR A 208 -21.33 26.46 0.35
C TYR A 208 -21.85 25.30 1.20
N GLU A 209 -22.70 24.48 0.59
CA GLU A 209 -23.16 23.20 1.11
C GLU A 209 -22.63 22.08 0.20
N VAL A 210 -22.22 20.95 0.79
CA VAL A 210 -21.72 19.80 0.03
C VAL A 210 -22.74 18.67 0.08
N ARG A 211 -23.12 18.16 -1.09
CA ARG A 211 -23.92 16.95 -1.25
C ARG A 211 -23.18 15.97 -2.14
N GLY A 212 -23.09 14.70 -1.74
CA GLY A 212 -22.41 13.71 -2.56
C GLY A 212 -22.01 12.46 -1.80
N ASN A 213 -21.81 11.36 -2.54
CA ASN A 213 -21.22 10.13 -2.02
C ASN A 213 -19.85 9.91 -2.66
N ARG A 214 -18.98 9.17 -1.95
CA ARG A 214 -17.58 8.87 -2.22
C ARG A 214 -17.19 8.95 -3.71
N GLY A 215 -16.71 10.12 -4.16
CA GLY A 215 -16.19 10.35 -5.52
C GLY A 215 -17.03 11.28 -6.41
N ASP A 216 -18.27 11.59 -6.05
CA ASP A 216 -19.16 12.50 -6.79
C ASP A 216 -19.69 13.58 -5.85
N TYR A 217 -18.90 14.66 -5.69
CA TYR A 217 -19.25 15.79 -4.84
C TYR A 217 -19.91 16.88 -5.67
N ARG A 218 -21.02 17.41 -5.17
CA ARG A 218 -21.66 18.62 -5.68
C ARG A 218 -21.65 19.69 -4.60
N PHE A 219 -21.23 20.88 -5.00
CA PHE A 219 -21.17 22.07 -4.17
C PHE A 219 -22.33 22.99 -4.54
N THR A 220 -23.21 23.27 -3.60
CA THR A 220 -24.22 24.32 -3.74
C THR A 220 -23.66 25.60 -3.14
N LEU A 221 -23.45 26.61 -3.99
CA LEU A 221 -22.80 27.87 -3.65
C LEU A 221 -23.82 28.97 -3.48
N ARG A 222 -23.62 29.84 -2.49
CA ARG A 222 -24.44 31.04 -2.24
C ARG A 222 -23.54 32.25 -1.99
N PRO A 223 -23.94 33.46 -2.41
CA PRO A 223 -23.21 34.67 -2.06
C PRO A 223 -23.26 34.87 -0.53
N MET A 224 -22.14 35.34 0.02
CA MET A 224 -22.07 35.88 1.40
C MET A 224 -22.56 37.32 1.44
#